data_AF-A0A1I8MA24-F1
#
_entry.id   AF-A0A1I8MA24-F1
#
_cell.length_a   1.000
_cell.length_b   1.000
_cell.length_c   1.000
_cell.angle_alpha   90.00
_cell.angle_beta   90.00
_cell.angle_gamma   90.00
#
_symmetry.space_group_name_H-M   'P 1'
#
loop_
_entity.id
_entity.type
_entity.pdbx_description
1 polymer ?
#
loop_
_entity_poly.entity_id
_entity_poly.type
_entity_poly.pdbx_seq_one_letter_code
_entity_poly.pdbx_strand_id
1 'polypeptide(L)'
;MHKPLTDVHVLKETEEEYVANEPEAPAPNHWRRQYMRGLSTTTSQGGVYYEALKGSSNSLVKGSRNFRPGSMRKVRRRAVFKNGDCNVLQKNLTRRRLRFLQDMYTTLVDTQWRWTLLAFALSFILSWLIFAVLWWLIMYTHGDLEELHLPHNQEESGWQPCVSAINGFTSCFLFSIETQHTIGYGVRTTSEECPEAIFMMCFQSIYGVMSSAFMAGIVFAKMTRAKQRAQTLLFSKNAVICQRDGSLSLMFRVGDMRKSHIIGAGVRAQLIRTKTTKEGEVMTQHFTDLEIGADDCGSDIFFIWPMVIEHKIDENSPLYNMSATDILNDKFEIVVILEGTVESTGQSTQARSSYINTEILWGHRFDPVVVYNKDRQAYEIDYARFNETTQVDTPLCSARDLNEIYKIQEGFTTPETTFTMRQLSLNPSEQAS
;
A
#
# COMPACT_ATOMS: atom_id res chain seq x y z
N MET A 1 -0.60 59.27 34.95
CA MET A 1 0.76 59.50 35.49
C MET A 1 1.25 58.18 36.06
N HIS A 2 1.94 57.31 35.31
CA HIS A 2 3.41 57.29 35.09
C HIS A 2 4.18 57.47 36.42
N LYS A 3 5.11 56.61 36.88
CA LYS A 3 5.98 55.53 36.34
C LYS A 3 6.75 54.95 37.58
N PRO A 4 7.71 54.00 37.49
CA PRO A 4 7.60 52.55 37.28
C PRO A 4 8.22 51.71 38.43
N LEU A 5 8.02 50.38 38.40
CA LEU A 5 8.82 49.38 39.12
C LEU A 5 9.89 48.82 38.17
N THR A 6 11.15 48.83 38.60
CA THR A 6 12.25 48.01 38.07
C THR A 6 13.03 47.49 39.26
N ASP A 7 13.23 46.18 39.33
CA ASP A 7 14.51 45.54 39.65
C ASP A 7 14.34 44.02 39.54
N VAL A 8 14.98 43.44 38.52
CA VAL A 8 15.17 41.99 38.35
C VAL A 8 16.66 41.74 38.52
N HIS A 9 17.06 41.09 39.61
CA HIS A 9 18.41 40.58 39.80
C HIS A 9 18.48 39.11 39.38
N VAL A 10 19.32 38.85 38.38
CA VAL A 10 19.74 37.53 37.90
C VAL A 10 20.78 36.96 38.86
N LEU A 11 20.56 35.75 39.38
CA LEU A 11 21.58 34.96 40.08
C LEU A 11 21.97 33.75 39.22
N LYS A 12 23.28 33.63 39.02
CA LYS A 12 23.98 32.49 38.39
C LYS A 12 23.98 31.31 39.37
N GLU A 13 23.59 30.13 38.90
CA GLU A 13 23.82 28.86 39.60
C GLU A 13 25.24 28.35 39.28
N THR A 14 25.98 28.07 40.35
CA THR A 14 27.29 27.42 40.40
C THR A 14 27.14 25.90 40.50
N GLU A 15 28.00 25.19 39.77
CA GLU A 15 28.15 23.73 39.79
C GLU A 15 28.68 23.23 41.15
N GLU A 16 28.04 22.18 41.71
CA GLU A 16 28.60 21.38 42.81
C GLU A 16 28.73 19.90 42.37
N GLU A 17 29.97 19.43 42.43
CA GLU A 17 30.41 18.04 42.26
C GLU A 17 29.99 17.17 43.45
N TYR A 18 29.40 15.99 43.18
CA TYR A 18 29.22 14.94 44.18
C TYR A 18 29.95 13.65 43.74
N VAL A 19 30.93 13.25 44.55
CA VAL A 19 31.68 12.00 44.46
C VAL A 19 31.06 10.98 45.41
N ALA A 20 30.77 9.77 44.93
CA ALA A 20 30.51 8.60 45.77
C ALA A 20 31.06 7.31 45.12
N ASN A 21 31.77 6.53 45.95
CA ASN A 21 32.52 5.30 45.64
C ASN A 21 31.63 4.08 45.33
N GLU A 22 32.06 3.23 44.39
CA GLU A 22 31.54 1.87 44.15
C GLU A 22 32.48 0.78 44.74
N PRO A 23 31.96 -0.40 45.15
CA PRO A 23 32.75 -1.57 45.51
C PRO A 23 32.91 -2.58 44.33
N GLU A 24 34.02 -3.33 44.33
CA GLU A 24 34.38 -4.34 43.31
C GLU A 24 33.64 -5.69 43.41
N ALA A 25 33.36 -6.28 42.22
CA ALA A 25 33.58 -7.68 41.77
C ALA A 25 32.41 -8.21 40.87
N PRO A 26 32.55 -9.30 40.09
CA PRO A 26 33.61 -9.76 39.18
C PRO A 26 33.10 -10.01 37.72
N ALA A 27 34.01 -10.37 36.80
CA ALA A 27 33.74 -10.66 35.37
C ALA A 27 32.70 -11.79 35.14
N PRO A 28 31.98 -11.85 33.98
CA PRO A 28 32.51 -12.59 32.82
C PRO A 28 31.97 -12.22 31.40
N ASN A 29 32.67 -12.76 30.38
CA ASN A 29 32.17 -13.22 29.06
C ASN A 29 31.80 -12.23 27.92
N HIS A 30 32.85 -11.91 27.17
CA HIS A 30 32.98 -11.83 25.70
C HIS A 30 31.76 -12.16 24.81
N TRP A 31 31.10 -11.12 24.28
CA TRP A 31 30.39 -11.15 22.97
C TRP A 31 30.65 -9.85 22.20
N ARG A 32 31.53 -9.92 21.18
CA ARG A 32 31.79 -8.82 20.23
C ARG A 32 30.59 -8.63 19.29
N ARG A 33 29.96 -7.46 19.32
CA ARG A 33 29.23 -6.87 18.18
C ARG A 33 30.20 -5.94 17.45
N GLN A 34 30.54 -6.27 16.20
CA GLN A 34 31.32 -5.41 15.33
C GLN A 34 30.39 -4.84 14.26
N TYR A 35 30.15 -3.53 14.33
CA TYR A 35 29.50 -2.75 13.28
C TYR A 35 30.53 -2.29 12.24
N MET A 36 30.04 -2.21 11.00
CA MET A 36 30.54 -1.41 9.88
C MET A 36 31.89 -1.79 9.24
N ARG A 37 31.79 -2.43 8.06
CA ARG A 37 32.42 -1.98 6.80
C ARG A 37 31.91 -2.83 5.63
N GLY A 38 31.55 -2.18 4.53
CA GLY A 38 31.23 -2.87 3.28
C GLY A 38 30.54 -1.98 2.25
N LEU A 39 31.30 -1.04 1.67
CA LEU A 39 30.99 -0.44 0.38
C LEU A 39 30.82 -1.55 -0.66
N SER A 40 29.70 -1.55 -1.40
CA SER A 40 29.71 -2.02 -2.79
C SER A 40 28.59 -1.37 -3.59
N THR A 41 29.03 -0.55 -4.53
CA THR A 41 28.34 -0.06 -5.72
C THR A 41 27.40 -1.09 -6.35
N THR A 42 26.09 -0.85 -6.31
CA THR A 42 25.12 -1.61 -7.12
C THR A 42 24.81 -0.85 -8.41
N THR A 43 25.40 -1.32 -9.49
CA THR A 43 25.00 -0.99 -10.86
C THR A 43 23.65 -1.64 -11.15
N SER A 44 22.75 -0.83 -11.70
CA SER A 44 21.45 -1.22 -12.24
C SER A 44 21.59 -2.35 -13.28
N GLN A 45 20.93 -3.50 -13.06
CA GLN A 45 20.42 -4.33 -14.15
C GLN A 45 19.06 -4.92 -13.77
N GLY A 46 18.07 -4.63 -14.62
CA GLY A 46 16.73 -5.20 -14.55
C GLY A 46 16.68 -6.64 -15.06
N GLY A 47 15.76 -7.40 -14.49
CA GLY A 47 15.00 -8.47 -15.13
C GLY A 47 15.77 -9.58 -15.86
N VAL A 48 16.11 -10.67 -15.15
CA VAL A 48 16.20 -12.02 -15.74
C VAL A 48 15.77 -13.04 -14.68
N TYR A 49 14.50 -13.44 -14.70
CA TYR A 49 14.08 -14.73 -14.14
C TYR A 49 12.99 -15.26 -15.05
N TYR A 50 13.38 -16.08 -16.03
CA TYR A 50 12.66 -17.22 -16.61
C TYR A 50 13.31 -17.59 -17.96
N GLU A 51 14.55 -18.09 -17.91
CA GLU A 51 15.15 -18.71 -19.09
C GLU A 51 16.10 -19.85 -18.69
N ALA A 52 15.57 -20.82 -17.93
CA ALA A 52 16.27 -22.05 -17.62
C ALA A 52 15.36 -23.27 -17.80
N LEU A 53 14.65 -23.34 -18.93
CA LEU A 53 13.99 -24.57 -19.41
C LEU A 53 13.97 -24.58 -20.96
N LYS A 54 15.15 -24.69 -21.57
CA LYS A 54 15.27 -25.33 -22.88
C LYS A 54 16.25 -26.48 -22.73
N GLY A 55 15.73 -27.69 -22.91
CA GLY A 55 16.48 -28.92 -22.81
C GLY A 55 17.63 -28.95 -23.80
N SER A 56 18.76 -29.46 -23.32
CA SER A 56 19.76 -30.10 -24.16
C SER A 56 19.93 -31.52 -23.64
N SER A 57 19.38 -32.45 -24.41
CA SER A 57 19.62 -33.87 -24.35
C SER A 57 21.06 -34.16 -24.79
N ASN A 58 21.92 -34.52 -23.83
CA ASN A 58 22.97 -35.55 -23.93
C ASN A 58 24.06 -35.32 -22.87
N SER A 59 24.10 -36.17 -21.84
CA SER A 59 25.36 -36.77 -21.36
C SER A 59 25.07 -37.81 -20.27
N LEU A 60 25.57 -39.00 -20.54
CA LEU A 60 25.64 -40.15 -19.64
C LEU A 60 26.74 -39.90 -18.60
N VAL A 61 26.41 -39.84 -17.30
CA VAL A 61 27.35 -40.28 -16.24
C VAL A 61 26.56 -40.87 -15.07
N LYS A 62 26.84 -42.15 -14.78
CA LYS A 62 26.46 -42.89 -13.58
C LYS A 62 27.22 -42.32 -12.36
N GLY A 63 26.50 -42.00 -11.29
CA GLY A 63 27.08 -41.68 -9.98
C GLY A 63 26.01 -41.70 -8.89
N SER A 64 26.15 -42.61 -7.95
CA SER A 64 25.16 -42.95 -6.92
C SER A 64 25.28 -42.07 -5.67
N ARG A 65 24.13 -41.89 -5.01
CA ARG A 65 23.88 -41.56 -3.59
C ARG A 65 23.92 -40.10 -3.09
N ASN A 66 22.72 -39.71 -2.67
CA ASN A 66 22.38 -39.03 -1.41
C ASN A 66 22.94 -37.63 -1.17
N PHE A 67 22.11 -36.63 -1.49
CA PHE A 67 21.44 -35.71 -0.54
C PHE A 67 20.97 -34.51 -1.38
N ARG A 68 19.66 -34.25 -1.48
CA ARG A 68 19.20 -32.90 -1.82
C ARG A 68 18.07 -32.47 -0.88
N PRO A 69 18.28 -31.38 -0.13
CA PRO A 69 17.34 -30.84 0.83
C PRO A 69 16.22 -30.09 0.12
N GLY A 70 15.05 -30.04 0.76
CA GLY A 70 13.97 -29.16 0.37
C GLY A 70 13.09 -29.75 -0.71
N SER A 71 11.96 -30.33 -0.30
CA SER A 71 10.71 -30.10 -1.02
C SER A 71 10.60 -28.59 -1.16
N MET A 72 11.03 -28.07 -2.31
CA MET A 72 10.72 -26.72 -2.73
C MET A 72 9.20 -26.72 -2.77
N ARG A 73 8.56 -26.30 -1.67
CA ARG A 73 7.10 -26.20 -1.53
C ARG A 73 6.66 -25.59 -2.85
N LYS A 74 6.03 -26.38 -3.73
CA LYS A 74 5.57 -25.88 -5.02
C LYS A 74 4.76 -24.66 -4.68
N VAL A 75 5.31 -23.47 -4.95
CA VAL A 75 4.64 -22.22 -4.62
C VAL A 75 3.36 -22.28 -5.44
N ARG A 76 2.24 -22.58 -4.75
CA ARG A 76 0.96 -22.77 -5.41
C ARG A 76 0.66 -21.46 -6.14
N ARG A 77 0.28 -21.58 -7.41
CA ARG A 77 -0.02 -20.43 -8.25
C ARG A 77 -1.17 -19.66 -7.57
N ARG A 78 -0.93 -18.39 -7.25
CA ARG A 78 -1.92 -17.46 -6.70
C ARG A 78 -1.97 -16.21 -7.57
N ALA A 79 -3.16 -15.65 -7.73
CA ALA A 79 -3.43 -14.43 -8.47
C ALA A 79 -3.12 -13.18 -7.64
N VAL A 80 -3.40 -13.22 -6.33
CA VAL A 80 -3.12 -12.13 -5.39
C VAL A 80 -2.23 -12.67 -4.28
N PHE A 81 -1.20 -11.93 -3.88
CA PHE A 81 -0.36 -12.27 -2.74
C PHE A 81 -1.01 -11.83 -1.42
N LYS A 82 -0.57 -12.40 -0.29
CA LYS A 82 -1.06 -12.01 1.06
C LYS A 82 -0.82 -10.54 1.39
N ASN A 83 0.17 -9.90 0.75
CA ASN A 83 0.46 -8.48 0.90
C ASN A 83 -0.42 -7.58 0.00
N GLY A 84 -1.31 -8.16 -0.80
CA GLY A 84 -2.23 -7.44 -1.70
C GLY A 84 -1.68 -7.11 -3.09
N ASP A 85 -0.45 -7.53 -3.41
CA ASP A 85 0.12 -7.39 -4.75
C ASP A 85 -0.48 -8.41 -5.71
N CYS A 86 -0.78 -7.99 -6.94
CA CYS A 86 -1.34 -8.88 -7.97
C CYS A 86 -0.22 -9.57 -8.75
N ASN A 87 -0.23 -10.90 -8.80
CA ASN A 87 0.69 -11.73 -9.56
C ASN A 87 0.23 -11.91 -11.01
N VAL A 88 0.08 -10.78 -11.73
CA VAL A 88 -0.40 -10.77 -13.11
C VAL A 88 0.63 -10.07 -14.00
N LEU A 89 1.15 -10.79 -14.99
CA LEU A 89 2.07 -10.26 -15.98
C LEU A 89 1.34 -10.06 -17.30
N GLN A 90 1.31 -8.82 -17.78
CA GLN A 90 0.71 -8.47 -19.06
C GLN A 90 1.72 -8.70 -20.19
N LYS A 91 1.38 -9.57 -21.16
CA LYS A 91 2.19 -9.86 -22.35
C LYS A 91 1.55 -9.22 -23.60
N ASN A 92 2.38 -8.81 -24.57
CA ASN A 92 1.97 -8.28 -25.89
C ASN A 92 1.14 -6.99 -25.88
N LEU A 93 1.55 -5.98 -25.10
CA LEU A 93 0.96 -4.64 -25.17
C LEU A 93 1.60 -3.81 -26.29
N THR A 94 0.97 -3.73 -27.45
CA THR A 94 1.38 -2.84 -28.55
C THR A 94 1.32 -1.38 -28.10
N ARG A 95 2.37 -0.60 -28.40
CA ARG A 95 2.50 0.85 -28.07
C ARG A 95 2.39 1.21 -26.58
N ARG A 96 2.77 0.31 -25.67
CA ARG A 96 2.76 0.54 -24.21
C ARG A 96 3.49 1.84 -23.81
N ARG A 97 4.72 2.04 -24.29
CA ARG A 97 5.56 3.19 -23.91
C ARG A 97 4.95 4.53 -24.34
N LEU A 98 4.35 4.62 -25.53
CA LEU A 98 3.71 5.85 -26.01
C LEU A 98 2.50 6.25 -25.16
N ARG A 99 1.68 5.28 -24.72
CA ARG A 99 0.54 5.58 -23.83
C ARG A 99 0.97 6.09 -22.46
N PHE A 100 2.04 5.53 -21.88
CA PHE A 100 2.62 6.06 -20.63
C PHE A 100 3.22 7.46 -20.80
N LEU A 101 3.81 7.77 -21.95
CA LEU A 101 4.32 9.12 -22.22
C LEU A 101 3.20 10.16 -22.42
N GLN A 102 2.07 9.75 -22.99
CA GLN A 102 0.91 10.63 -23.13
C GLN A 102 0.32 11.01 -21.77
N ASP A 103 0.40 10.10 -20.79
CA ASP A 103 -0.03 10.35 -19.41
C ASP A 103 1.18 10.52 -18.47
N MET A 104 1.99 11.53 -18.77
CA MET A 104 3.23 11.82 -18.05
C MET A 104 2.97 12.17 -16.57
N TYR A 105 1.87 12.88 -16.27
CA TYR A 105 1.53 13.30 -14.91
C TYR A 105 1.29 12.10 -13.99
N THR A 106 0.38 11.19 -14.36
CA THR A 106 0.10 10.01 -13.53
C THR A 106 1.33 9.10 -13.46
N THR A 107 2.07 8.96 -14.57
CA THR A 107 3.29 8.16 -14.64
C THR A 107 4.35 8.64 -13.65
N LEU A 108 4.62 9.96 -13.57
CA LEU A 108 5.55 10.50 -12.57
C LEU A 108 5.03 10.26 -11.15
N VAL A 109 3.74 10.50 -10.88
CA VAL A 109 3.15 10.26 -9.55
C VAL A 109 3.21 8.77 -9.15
N ASP A 110 3.10 7.84 -10.09
CA ASP A 110 3.13 6.40 -9.85
C ASP A 110 4.51 5.76 -9.76
N THR A 111 5.54 6.40 -10.33
CA THR A 111 6.92 5.91 -10.21
C THR A 111 7.41 5.86 -8.77
N GLN A 112 8.52 5.17 -8.48
CA GLN A 112 9.05 5.14 -7.12
C GLN A 112 9.66 6.49 -6.72
N TRP A 113 9.72 6.79 -5.42
CA TRP A 113 10.29 8.04 -4.88
C TRP A 113 11.69 8.37 -5.42
N ARG A 114 12.54 7.35 -5.60
CA ARG A 114 13.89 7.53 -6.15
C ARG A 114 13.87 8.13 -7.55
N TRP A 115 12.95 7.66 -8.40
CA TRP A 115 12.81 8.14 -9.78
C TRP A 115 12.13 9.51 -9.83
N THR A 116 11.18 9.79 -8.95
CA THR A 116 10.57 11.14 -8.88
C THR A 116 11.56 12.20 -8.40
N LEU A 117 12.38 11.89 -7.39
CA LEU A 117 13.42 12.81 -6.91
C LEU A 117 14.52 13.00 -7.96
N LEU A 118 14.89 11.94 -8.69
CA LEU A 118 15.82 12.05 -9.80
C LEU A 118 15.24 12.93 -10.93
N ALA A 119 13.98 12.72 -11.32
CA ALA A 119 13.31 13.53 -12.34
C ALA A 119 13.20 15.00 -11.91
N PHE A 120 12.92 15.25 -10.63
CA PHE A 120 12.92 16.60 -10.05
C PHE A 120 14.30 17.25 -10.20
N ALA A 121 15.37 16.60 -9.72
CA ALA A 121 16.72 17.14 -9.79
C ALA A 121 17.17 17.38 -11.24
N LEU A 122 16.91 16.43 -12.15
CA LEU A 122 17.23 16.55 -13.56
C LEU A 122 16.45 17.69 -14.23
N SER A 123 15.17 17.87 -13.92
CA SER A 123 14.35 18.96 -14.47
C SER A 123 14.96 20.34 -14.17
N PHE A 124 15.39 20.57 -12.92
CA PHE A 124 16.04 21.82 -12.54
C PHE A 124 17.42 21.98 -13.18
N ILE A 125 18.28 20.97 -13.11
CA ILE A 125 19.63 21.03 -13.67
C ILE A 125 19.58 21.27 -15.20
N LEU A 126 18.70 20.57 -15.91
CA LEU A 126 18.52 20.75 -17.35
C LEU A 126 18.00 22.16 -17.67
N SER A 127 17.06 22.69 -16.88
CA SER A 127 16.59 24.06 -17.09
C SER A 127 17.72 25.09 -16.90
N TRP A 128 18.51 24.99 -15.82
CA TRP A 128 19.65 25.89 -15.59
C TRP A 128 20.68 25.80 -16.70
N LEU A 129 20.97 24.59 -17.20
CA LEU A 129 21.91 24.42 -18.32
C LEU A 129 21.37 25.03 -19.63
N ILE A 130 20.09 24.84 -19.94
CA ILE A 130 19.47 25.43 -21.14
C ILE A 130 19.54 26.96 -21.07
N PHE A 131 19.15 27.56 -19.95
CA PHE A 131 19.21 29.01 -19.79
C PHE A 131 20.66 29.53 -19.74
N ALA A 132 21.59 28.80 -19.14
CA ALA A 132 23.01 29.15 -19.17
C ALA A 132 23.57 29.19 -20.60
N VAL A 133 23.18 28.25 -21.45
CA VAL A 133 23.55 28.24 -22.88
C VAL A 133 22.92 29.42 -23.62
N LEU A 134 21.66 29.75 -23.34
CA LEU A 134 21.00 30.91 -23.94
C LEU A 134 21.66 32.24 -23.53
N TRP A 135 21.99 32.39 -22.24
CA TRP A 135 22.74 33.55 -21.74
C TRP A 135 24.13 33.65 -22.35
N TRP A 136 24.84 32.53 -22.41
CA TRP A 136 26.15 32.47 -23.06
C TRP A 136 26.07 32.84 -24.55
N LEU A 137 25.01 32.41 -25.25
CA LEU A 137 24.80 32.76 -26.65
C LEU A 137 24.54 34.25 -26.84
N ILE A 138 23.70 34.88 -26.01
CA ILE A 138 23.45 36.33 -26.02
C ILE A 138 24.75 37.11 -25.82
N MET A 139 25.53 36.74 -24.80
CA MET A 139 26.81 37.39 -24.49
C MET A 139 27.85 37.17 -25.60
N TYR A 140 27.85 35.99 -26.22
CA TYR A 140 28.72 35.68 -27.35
C TYR A 140 28.36 36.49 -28.60
N THR A 141 27.06 36.68 -28.89
CA THR A 141 26.61 37.47 -30.04
C THR A 141 26.80 38.96 -29.84
N HIS A 142 26.70 39.44 -28.60
CA HIS A 142 26.95 40.85 -28.26
C HIS A 142 28.44 41.19 -28.29
N GLY A 143 29.34 40.22 -28.04
CA GLY A 143 30.78 40.42 -27.97
C GLY A 143 31.31 40.61 -26.54
N ASP A 144 30.51 40.32 -25.51
CA ASP A 144 30.87 40.48 -24.10
C ASP A 144 31.99 39.54 -23.64
N LEU A 145 32.24 38.47 -24.39
CA LEU A 145 33.23 37.45 -24.08
C LEU A 145 34.60 37.69 -24.76
N GLU A 146 34.76 38.81 -25.47
CA GLU A 146 36.05 39.20 -26.04
C GLU A 146 37.03 39.69 -24.96
N GLU A 147 38.34 39.44 -25.14
CA GLU A 147 39.35 39.73 -24.11
C GLU A 147 39.38 41.20 -23.66
N LEU A 148 39.06 42.14 -24.57
CA LEU A 148 38.99 43.58 -24.30
C LEU A 148 37.72 43.98 -23.51
N HIS A 149 36.69 43.14 -23.53
CA HIS A 149 35.38 43.40 -22.91
C HIS A 149 35.17 42.60 -21.61
N LEU A 150 36.13 41.77 -21.22
CA LEU A 150 36.11 41.06 -19.94
C LEU A 150 36.13 42.03 -18.74
N PRO A 151 35.57 41.66 -17.57
CA PRO A 151 35.42 42.56 -16.42
C PRO A 151 36.68 43.27 -15.94
N HIS A 152 37.87 42.70 -16.16
CA HIS A 152 39.14 43.32 -15.79
C HIS A 152 39.56 44.47 -16.71
N ASN A 153 39.10 44.48 -17.96
CA ASN A 153 39.49 45.43 -19.00
C ASN A 153 38.35 46.40 -19.37
N GLN A 154 37.18 46.26 -18.74
CA GLN A 154 35.99 47.09 -19.01
C GLN A 154 36.18 48.58 -18.68
N GLU A 155 36.96 48.91 -17.65
CA GLU A 155 37.26 50.31 -17.30
C GLU A 155 38.12 51.00 -18.38
N GLU A 156 38.97 50.25 -19.07
CA GLU A 156 39.85 50.77 -20.13
C GLU A 156 39.15 50.82 -21.49
N SER A 157 38.26 49.87 -21.79
CA SER A 157 37.53 49.79 -23.06
C SER A 157 36.23 50.62 -23.09
N GLY A 158 35.68 50.98 -21.93
CA GLY A 158 34.41 51.69 -21.81
C GLY A 158 33.20 50.87 -22.30
N TRP A 159 33.38 49.55 -22.47
CA TRP A 159 32.33 48.64 -22.93
C TRP A 159 31.31 48.37 -21.83
N GLN A 160 30.02 48.48 -22.16
CA GLN A 160 28.93 48.11 -21.25
C GLN A 160 28.41 46.71 -21.61
N PRO A 161 28.64 45.69 -20.75
CA PRO A 161 28.20 44.32 -21.04
C PRO A 161 26.69 44.16 -20.79
N CYS A 162 26.05 43.15 -21.40
CA CYS A 162 24.65 42.82 -21.12
C CYS A 162 24.43 42.36 -19.66
N VAL A 163 25.42 41.67 -19.08
CA VAL A 163 25.43 41.26 -17.66
C VAL A 163 26.82 41.50 -17.09
N SER A 164 26.88 42.17 -15.94
CA SER A 164 28.14 42.45 -15.25
C SER A 164 28.79 41.20 -14.64
N ALA A 165 30.11 41.24 -14.47
CA ALA A 165 30.90 40.20 -13.79
C ALA A 165 30.80 38.78 -14.41
N ILE A 166 30.70 38.69 -15.74
CA ILE A 166 30.77 37.43 -16.49
C ILE A 166 32.18 37.23 -17.05
N ASN A 167 32.81 36.11 -16.69
CA ASN A 167 34.16 35.74 -17.14
C ASN A 167 34.16 34.55 -18.15
N GLY A 168 33.02 33.88 -18.31
CA GLY A 168 32.91 32.66 -19.13
C GLY A 168 31.67 31.84 -18.79
N PHE A 169 31.57 30.63 -19.35
CA PHE A 169 30.36 29.79 -19.25
C PHE A 169 29.95 29.46 -17.81
N THR A 170 30.91 29.21 -16.91
CA THR A 170 30.62 28.94 -15.49
C THR A 170 29.93 30.13 -14.82
N SER A 171 30.32 31.37 -15.15
CA SER A 171 29.64 32.58 -14.66
C SER A 171 28.23 32.71 -15.24
N CYS A 172 28.01 32.34 -16.51
CA CYS A 172 26.68 32.29 -17.11
C CYS A 172 25.77 31.24 -16.44
N PHE A 173 26.33 30.08 -16.08
CA PHE A 173 25.60 29.04 -15.36
C PHE A 173 25.21 29.48 -13.94
N LEU A 174 26.14 30.10 -13.20
CA LEU A 174 25.84 30.68 -11.89
C LEU A 174 24.76 31.77 -11.99
N PHE A 175 24.88 32.67 -12.98
CA PHE A 175 23.86 33.68 -13.23
C PHE A 175 22.49 33.06 -13.53
N SER A 176 22.44 32.03 -14.38
CA SER A 176 21.19 31.32 -14.68
C SER A 176 20.52 30.74 -13.42
N ILE A 177 21.30 30.16 -12.50
CA ILE A 177 20.77 29.68 -11.21
C ILE A 177 20.29 30.85 -10.36
N GLU A 178 21.09 31.90 -10.23
CA GLU A 178 20.79 33.09 -9.43
C GLU A 178 19.48 33.75 -9.89
N THR A 179 19.26 33.87 -11.20
CA THR A 179 18.04 34.42 -11.79
C THR A 179 16.84 33.50 -11.62
N GLN A 180 16.97 32.19 -11.94
CA GLN A 180 15.83 31.28 -11.91
C GLN A 180 15.36 30.94 -10.50
N HIS A 181 16.27 30.84 -9.53
CA HIS A 181 15.95 30.62 -8.12
C HIS A 181 15.75 31.92 -7.34
N THR A 182 15.84 33.07 -8.02
CA THR A 182 15.70 34.40 -7.42
C THR A 182 16.60 34.58 -6.20
N ILE A 183 17.82 34.04 -6.24
CA ILE A 183 18.81 34.20 -5.18
C ILE A 183 19.41 35.61 -5.26
N GLY A 184 19.80 36.01 -6.48
CA GLY A 184 20.27 37.36 -6.79
C GLY A 184 21.37 37.87 -5.86
N TYR A 185 22.56 37.27 -5.87
CA TYR A 185 23.67 37.70 -5.00
C TYR A 185 24.10 39.15 -5.24
N GLY A 186 23.75 39.74 -6.38
CA GLY A 186 23.96 41.17 -6.69
C GLY A 186 25.32 41.49 -7.30
N VAL A 187 26.23 40.51 -7.40
CA VAL A 187 27.52 40.67 -8.11
C VAL A 187 27.33 40.64 -9.63
N ARG A 188 26.36 39.88 -10.12
CA ARG A 188 26.01 39.75 -11.54
C ARG A 188 24.66 40.41 -11.75
N THR A 189 24.65 41.50 -12.52
CA THR A 189 23.47 42.33 -12.77
C THR A 189 23.28 42.57 -14.25
N THR A 190 22.04 42.46 -14.71
CA THR A 190 21.67 42.78 -16.11
C THR A 190 21.71 44.29 -16.32
N SER A 191 22.33 44.75 -17.41
CA SER A 191 22.32 46.15 -17.85
C SER A 191 21.13 46.45 -18.76
N GLU A 192 20.90 47.72 -19.07
CA GLU A 192 19.84 48.18 -19.97
C GLU A 192 20.24 48.22 -21.45
N GLU A 193 21.51 47.97 -21.76
CA GLU A 193 22.07 48.03 -23.12
C GLU A 193 21.46 46.98 -24.05
N CYS A 194 21.23 45.77 -23.54
CA CYS A 194 20.78 44.64 -24.35
C CYS A 194 19.29 44.32 -24.11
N PRO A 195 18.36 44.71 -25.00
CA PRO A 195 16.94 44.40 -24.84
C PRO A 195 16.64 42.90 -24.90
N GLU A 196 17.47 42.12 -25.59
CA GLU A 196 17.38 40.66 -25.63
C GLU A 196 17.62 40.00 -24.27
N ALA A 197 18.54 40.54 -23.47
CA ALA A 197 18.81 40.08 -22.12
C ALA A 197 17.60 40.29 -21.19
N ILE A 198 16.93 41.44 -21.31
CA ILE A 198 15.72 41.74 -20.54
C ILE A 198 14.59 40.78 -20.89
N PHE A 199 14.36 40.53 -22.18
CA PHE A 199 13.36 39.56 -22.64
C PHE A 199 13.67 38.14 -22.14
N MET A 200 14.94 37.72 -22.24
CA MET A 200 15.42 36.43 -21.76
C MET A 200 15.19 36.27 -20.25
N MET A 201 15.49 37.30 -19.46
CA MET A 201 15.27 37.33 -18.01
C MET A 201 13.78 37.20 -17.64
N CYS A 202 12.90 37.90 -18.35
CA CYS A 202 11.45 37.79 -18.17
C CYS A 202 10.96 36.37 -18.47
N PHE A 203 11.36 35.80 -19.62
CA PHE A 203 10.98 34.45 -20.02
C PHE A 203 11.50 33.39 -19.04
N GLN A 204 12.75 33.51 -18.59
CA GLN A 204 13.35 32.61 -17.60
C GLN A 204 12.61 32.68 -16.26
N SER A 205 12.20 33.87 -15.83
CA SER A 205 11.46 34.06 -14.59
C SER A 205 10.09 33.38 -14.64
N ILE A 206 9.34 33.55 -15.74
CA ILE A 206 8.03 32.90 -15.95
C ILE A 206 8.20 31.38 -15.97
N TYR A 207 9.19 30.87 -16.71
CA TYR A 207 9.44 29.44 -16.80
C TYR A 207 9.86 28.85 -15.44
N GLY A 208 10.70 29.55 -14.67
CA GLY A 208 11.16 29.12 -13.35
C GLY A 208 9.99 28.93 -12.38
N VAL A 209 9.09 29.91 -12.31
CA VAL A 209 7.87 29.83 -11.48
C VAL A 209 6.95 28.69 -11.95
N MET A 210 6.74 28.56 -13.26
CA MET A 210 5.89 27.49 -13.81
C MET A 210 6.45 26.08 -13.52
N SER A 211 7.75 25.89 -13.73
CA SER A 211 8.45 24.61 -13.50
C SER A 211 8.46 24.21 -12.02
N SER A 212 8.77 25.16 -11.13
CA SER A 212 8.75 24.94 -9.68
C SER A 212 7.35 24.60 -9.16
N ALA A 213 6.30 25.31 -9.62
CA ALA A 213 4.92 25.02 -9.26
C ALA A 213 4.49 23.62 -9.74
N PHE A 214 4.82 23.24 -10.97
CA PHE A 214 4.48 21.93 -11.51
C PHE A 214 5.15 20.79 -10.73
N MET A 215 6.45 20.92 -10.43
CA MET A 215 7.18 19.93 -9.64
C MET A 215 6.66 19.83 -8.20
N ALA A 216 6.40 20.96 -7.54
CA ALA A 216 5.80 20.97 -6.21
C ALA A 216 4.41 20.31 -6.21
N GLY A 217 3.60 20.55 -7.25
CA GLY A 217 2.30 19.90 -7.43
C GLY A 217 2.40 18.38 -7.56
N ILE A 218 3.39 17.85 -8.28
CA ILE A 218 3.64 16.40 -8.38
C ILE A 218 4.06 15.83 -7.04
N VAL A 219 4.98 16.49 -6.32
CA VAL A 219 5.44 16.04 -5.01
C VAL A 219 4.28 16.02 -4.02
N PHE A 220 3.47 17.08 -3.99
CA PHE A 220 2.27 17.16 -3.15
C PHE A 220 1.25 16.07 -3.48
N ALA A 221 0.91 15.88 -4.74
CA ALA A 221 0.01 14.81 -5.19
C ALA A 221 0.53 13.41 -4.83
N LYS A 222 1.85 13.21 -4.90
CA LYS A 222 2.49 11.95 -4.51
C LYS A 222 2.46 11.73 -2.99
N MET A 223 2.66 12.79 -2.19
CA MET A 223 2.60 12.73 -0.73
C MET A 223 1.19 12.48 -0.22
N THR A 224 0.18 13.08 -0.85
CA THR A 224 -1.22 12.93 -0.42
C THR A 224 -1.76 11.54 -0.70
N ARG A 225 -1.16 10.80 -1.63
CA ARG A 225 -1.59 9.46 -2.03
C ARG A 225 -1.57 8.47 -0.86
N ALA A 226 -2.74 7.95 -0.53
CA ALA A 226 -2.96 7.03 0.58
C ALA A 226 -2.39 5.59 0.42
N LYS A 227 -1.46 5.31 -0.51
CA LYS A 227 -0.99 3.94 -0.80
C LYS A 227 -0.36 3.24 0.43
N GLN A 228 0.28 4.01 1.32
CA GLN A 228 0.85 3.45 2.55
C GLN A 228 -0.23 3.04 3.56
N ARG A 229 -1.45 3.58 3.49
CA ARG A 229 -2.55 3.22 4.39
C ARG A 229 -3.06 1.81 4.15
N ALA A 230 -3.03 1.32 2.91
CA ALA A 230 -3.37 -0.08 2.64
C ALA A 230 -2.43 -1.07 3.35
N GLN A 231 -1.22 -0.67 3.73
CA GLN A 231 -0.26 -1.53 4.45
C GLN A 231 -0.54 -1.61 5.97
N THR A 232 -1.33 -0.69 6.53
CA THR A 232 -1.72 -0.72 7.95
C THR A 232 -3.02 -1.49 8.18
N LEU A 233 -3.75 -1.81 7.11
CA LEU A 233 -4.91 -2.68 7.12
C LEU A 233 -4.44 -4.14 7.11
N LEU A 234 -4.81 -4.86 8.15
CA LEU A 234 -4.41 -6.24 8.39
C LEU A 234 -5.53 -7.19 8.01
N PHE A 235 -5.14 -8.30 7.38
CA PHE A 235 -5.98 -9.47 7.21
C PHE A 235 -5.38 -10.62 8.01
N SER A 236 -6.23 -11.50 8.55
CA SER A 236 -5.78 -12.74 9.19
C SER A 236 -4.90 -13.56 8.23
N LYS A 237 -3.89 -14.24 8.78
CA LYS A 237 -3.04 -15.14 7.98
C LYS A 237 -3.86 -16.29 7.37
N ASN A 238 -4.74 -16.87 8.16
CA ASN A 238 -5.60 -17.99 7.78
C ASN A 238 -7.07 -17.55 7.85
N ALA A 239 -7.90 -18.10 6.96
CA ALA A 239 -9.34 -18.10 7.13
C ALA A 239 -9.74 -19.37 7.90
N VAL A 240 -10.89 -19.35 8.55
CA VAL A 240 -11.39 -20.49 9.32
C VAL A 240 -12.81 -20.83 8.90
N ILE A 241 -13.17 -22.11 8.98
CA ILE A 241 -14.55 -22.57 8.82
C ILE A 241 -14.96 -23.21 10.14
N CYS A 242 -16.04 -22.73 10.74
CA CYS A 242 -16.67 -23.40 11.86
C CYS A 242 -18.19 -23.27 11.80
N GLN A 243 -18.86 -24.02 12.66
CA GLN A 243 -20.28 -23.87 12.85
C GLN A 243 -20.59 -22.64 13.73
N ARG A 244 -21.49 -21.78 13.27
CA ARG A 244 -22.03 -20.63 13.99
C ARG A 244 -23.56 -20.61 13.80
N ASP A 245 -24.28 -20.58 14.92
CA ASP A 245 -25.75 -20.56 14.95
C ASP A 245 -26.41 -21.64 14.07
N GLY A 246 -25.87 -22.86 14.12
CA GLY A 246 -26.36 -24.01 13.34
C GLY A 246 -25.85 -24.05 11.89
N SER A 247 -25.39 -22.95 11.32
CA SER A 247 -24.86 -22.91 9.94
C SER A 247 -23.34 -23.05 9.88
N LEU A 248 -22.80 -23.62 8.79
CA LEU A 248 -21.37 -23.59 8.51
C LEU A 248 -21.00 -22.24 7.91
N SER A 249 -19.96 -21.59 8.45
CA SER A 249 -19.56 -20.26 8.01
C SER A 249 -18.05 -20.16 7.79
N LEU A 250 -17.68 -19.52 6.68
CA LEU A 250 -16.29 -19.15 6.39
C LEU A 250 -16.00 -17.77 6.96
N MET A 251 -14.94 -17.67 7.75
CA MET A 251 -14.59 -16.45 8.47
C MET A 251 -13.14 -16.04 8.24
N PHE A 252 -12.92 -14.73 8.16
CA PHE A 252 -11.59 -14.14 8.19
C PHE A 252 -11.61 -12.84 9.00
N ARG A 253 -10.50 -12.49 9.62
CA ARG A 253 -10.40 -11.28 10.44
C ARG A 253 -9.78 -10.14 9.67
N VAL A 254 -10.33 -8.94 9.84
CA VAL A 254 -9.78 -7.68 9.34
C VAL A 254 -9.50 -6.76 10.53
N GLY A 255 -8.44 -5.94 10.46
CA GLY A 255 -8.11 -4.98 11.52
C GLY A 255 -7.30 -3.78 11.00
N ASP A 256 -7.30 -2.67 11.74
CA ASP A 256 -6.48 -1.50 11.43
C ASP A 256 -5.47 -1.26 12.55
N MET A 257 -4.19 -1.22 12.21
CA MET A 257 -3.13 -0.92 13.17
C MET A 257 -3.16 0.52 13.68
N ARG A 258 -3.85 1.44 13.00
CA ARG A 258 -3.86 2.86 13.33
C ARG A 258 -5.10 3.25 14.13
N LYS A 259 -4.98 4.35 14.88
CA LYS A 259 -6.09 4.98 15.61
C LYS A 259 -7.06 5.79 14.75
N SER A 260 -6.66 6.20 13.55
CA SER A 260 -7.54 6.97 12.63
C SER A 260 -8.55 6.04 12.00
N HIS A 261 -9.78 6.51 11.77
CA HIS A 261 -10.82 5.65 11.26
C HIS A 261 -10.82 5.55 9.72
N ILE A 262 -11.34 4.43 9.23
CA ILE A 262 -11.72 4.27 7.82
C ILE A 262 -13.22 4.51 7.71
N ILE A 263 -13.60 5.56 7.00
CA ILE A 263 -14.98 5.98 6.81
C ILE A 263 -15.57 5.19 5.63
N GLY A 264 -16.78 4.66 5.79
CA GLY A 264 -17.46 3.89 4.75
C GLY A 264 -16.67 2.63 4.38
N ALA A 265 -16.22 1.88 5.39
CA ALA A 265 -15.49 0.64 5.18
C ALA A 265 -16.44 -0.44 4.63
N GLY A 266 -16.14 -0.94 3.44
CA GLY A 266 -16.88 -2.02 2.78
C GLY A 266 -15.97 -3.21 2.51
N VAL A 267 -16.42 -4.41 2.85
CA VAL A 267 -15.68 -5.65 2.58
C VAL A 267 -16.37 -6.44 1.47
N ARG A 268 -15.57 -6.93 0.54
CA ARG A 268 -16.01 -7.83 -0.53
C ARG A 268 -15.08 -9.03 -0.60
N ALA A 269 -15.61 -10.19 -0.96
CA ALA A 269 -14.78 -11.32 -1.34
C ALA A 269 -15.29 -11.99 -2.60
N GLN A 270 -14.33 -12.50 -3.36
CA GLN A 270 -14.55 -13.15 -4.64
C GLN A 270 -13.84 -14.49 -4.63
N LEU A 271 -14.58 -15.53 -4.98
CA LEU A 271 -14.04 -16.85 -5.23
C LEU A 271 -13.53 -16.92 -6.68
N ILE A 272 -12.25 -17.23 -6.82
CA ILE A 272 -11.61 -17.53 -8.11
C ILE A 272 -11.51 -19.05 -8.23
N ARG A 273 -12.29 -19.63 -9.16
CA ARG A 273 -12.29 -21.07 -9.43
C ARG A 273 -12.45 -21.32 -10.93
N THR A 274 -11.93 -22.46 -11.40
CA THR A 274 -12.23 -22.91 -12.76
C THR A 274 -13.66 -23.45 -12.81
N LYS A 275 -14.46 -22.96 -13.75
CA LYS A 275 -15.85 -23.37 -13.96
C LYS A 275 -16.01 -23.88 -15.40
N THR A 276 -16.70 -25.00 -15.57
CA THR A 276 -17.12 -25.49 -16.88
C THR A 276 -18.61 -25.22 -17.05
N THR A 277 -18.99 -24.57 -18.14
CA THR A 277 -20.40 -24.27 -18.45
C THR A 277 -21.13 -25.53 -18.94
N LYS A 278 -22.47 -25.47 -18.98
CA LYS A 278 -23.28 -26.60 -19.47
C LYS A 278 -23.03 -26.88 -20.96
N GLU A 279 -22.61 -25.86 -21.68
CA GLU A 279 -22.25 -25.88 -23.11
C GLU A 279 -20.82 -26.40 -23.34
N GLY A 280 -20.05 -26.66 -22.28
CA GLY A 280 -18.69 -27.22 -22.34
C GLY A 280 -17.56 -26.18 -22.38
N GLU A 281 -17.86 -24.88 -22.24
CA GLU A 281 -16.82 -23.83 -22.16
C GLU A 281 -16.10 -23.92 -20.81
N VAL A 282 -14.76 -23.96 -20.84
CA VAL A 282 -13.93 -24.02 -19.63
C VAL A 282 -13.39 -22.63 -19.31
N MET A 283 -13.97 -21.99 -18.28
CA MET A 283 -13.54 -20.69 -17.77
C MET A 283 -12.50 -20.88 -16.67
N THR A 284 -11.21 -20.69 -16.98
CA THR A 284 -10.10 -21.03 -16.06
C THR A 284 -10.01 -20.15 -14.80
N GLN A 285 -10.43 -18.89 -14.89
CA GLN A 285 -10.39 -17.90 -13.80
C GLN A 285 -11.75 -17.20 -13.67
N HIS A 286 -12.79 -17.97 -13.37
CA HIS A 286 -14.11 -17.42 -13.15
C HIS A 286 -14.19 -16.82 -11.75
N PHE A 287 -14.67 -15.58 -11.67
CA PHE A 287 -14.91 -14.86 -10.43
C PHE A 287 -16.37 -15.06 -10.03
N THR A 288 -16.60 -15.44 -8.78
CA THR A 288 -17.94 -15.53 -8.19
C THR A 288 -17.92 -14.76 -6.87
N ASP A 289 -18.80 -13.76 -6.74
CA ASP A 289 -18.89 -12.97 -5.51
C ASP A 289 -19.45 -13.83 -4.38
N LEU A 290 -18.90 -13.66 -3.18
CA LEU A 290 -19.37 -14.29 -1.95
C LEU A 290 -20.15 -13.28 -1.12
N GLU A 291 -21.35 -13.63 -0.69
CA GLU A 291 -22.15 -12.80 0.20
C GLU A 291 -21.56 -12.78 1.60
N ILE A 292 -21.23 -11.59 2.09
CA ILE A 292 -20.48 -11.40 3.32
C ILE A 292 -21.21 -10.44 4.22
N GLY A 293 -21.17 -10.71 5.51
CA GLY A 293 -21.62 -9.81 6.55
C GLY A 293 -20.72 -9.84 7.79
N ALA A 294 -20.96 -8.89 8.68
CA ALA A 294 -20.42 -8.91 10.03
C ALA A 294 -21.57 -8.74 11.01
N ASP A 295 -21.79 -9.71 11.90
CA ASP A 295 -22.82 -9.68 12.94
C ASP A 295 -24.22 -9.27 12.41
N ASP A 296 -24.67 -9.97 11.36
CA ASP A 296 -25.93 -9.74 10.61
C ASP A 296 -26.07 -8.35 9.95
N CYS A 297 -25.03 -7.51 10.00
CA CYS A 297 -24.91 -6.32 9.16
C CYS A 297 -24.38 -6.72 7.78
N GLY A 298 -24.73 -5.95 6.74
CA GLY A 298 -24.31 -6.21 5.35
C GLY A 298 -22.80 -6.03 5.11
N SER A 299 -22.42 -5.74 3.87
CA SER A 299 -21.01 -5.56 3.47
C SER A 299 -20.35 -4.32 4.08
N ASP A 300 -21.14 -3.36 4.53
CA ASP A 300 -20.69 -2.11 5.14
C ASP A 300 -20.47 -2.33 6.64
N ILE A 301 -19.22 -2.12 7.08
CA ILE A 301 -18.79 -2.40 8.44
C ILE A 301 -18.43 -1.11 9.18
N PHE A 302 -18.80 -1.05 10.45
CA PHE A 302 -18.34 0.01 11.34
C PHE A 302 -17.00 -0.37 11.98
N PHE A 303 -15.91 0.04 11.32
CA PHE A 303 -14.57 -0.48 11.57
C PHE A 303 -13.81 0.29 12.66
N ILE A 304 -14.12 0.02 13.93
CA ILE A 304 -13.38 0.56 15.10
C ILE A 304 -12.27 -0.37 15.58
N TRP A 305 -12.57 -1.67 15.67
CA TRP A 305 -11.65 -2.69 16.17
C TRP A 305 -11.62 -3.87 15.19
N PRO A 306 -10.68 -4.83 15.36
CA PRO A 306 -10.65 -6.02 14.53
C PRO A 306 -11.97 -6.77 14.51
N MET A 307 -12.57 -6.91 13.33
CA MET A 307 -13.84 -7.60 13.13
C MET A 307 -13.61 -8.93 12.42
N VAL A 308 -14.41 -9.94 12.79
CA VAL A 308 -14.47 -11.20 12.07
C VAL A 308 -15.57 -11.07 11.03
N ILE A 309 -15.15 -11.17 9.77
CA ILE A 309 -16.01 -11.11 8.62
C ILE A 309 -16.46 -12.52 8.28
N GLU A 310 -17.75 -12.71 8.06
CA GLU A 310 -18.39 -14.01 7.92
C GLU A 310 -19.12 -14.14 6.58
N HIS A 311 -18.92 -15.28 5.93
CA HIS A 311 -19.71 -15.77 4.81
C HIS A 311 -20.45 -17.03 5.28
N LYS A 312 -21.77 -16.92 5.43
CA LYS A 312 -22.64 -18.07 5.73
C LYS A 312 -22.69 -18.97 4.49
N ILE A 313 -22.38 -20.25 4.65
CA ILE A 313 -22.39 -21.23 3.55
C ILE A 313 -23.82 -21.76 3.41
N ASP A 314 -24.66 -21.00 2.71
CA ASP A 314 -26.05 -21.33 2.42
C ASP A 314 -26.20 -22.10 1.10
N GLU A 315 -27.44 -22.40 0.68
CA GLU A 315 -27.74 -23.14 -0.56
C GLU A 315 -27.27 -22.39 -1.82
N ASN A 316 -27.11 -21.05 -1.75
CA ASN A 316 -26.64 -20.22 -2.84
C ASN A 316 -25.11 -20.12 -2.91
N SER A 317 -24.42 -20.45 -1.82
CA SER A 317 -22.97 -20.39 -1.73
C SER A 317 -22.30 -21.39 -2.69
N PRO A 318 -21.23 -20.98 -3.42
CA PRO A 318 -20.46 -21.90 -4.25
C PRO A 318 -19.70 -22.97 -3.43
N LEU A 319 -19.64 -22.82 -2.10
CA LEU A 319 -19.01 -23.76 -1.18
C LEU A 319 -20.00 -24.77 -0.57
N TYR A 320 -21.29 -24.69 -0.89
CA TYR A 320 -22.36 -25.47 -0.24
C TYR A 320 -22.16 -26.99 -0.28
N ASN A 321 -21.70 -27.51 -1.42
CA ASN A 321 -21.48 -28.94 -1.65
C ASN A 321 -20.05 -29.41 -1.31
N MET A 322 -19.25 -28.62 -0.59
CA MET A 322 -17.85 -28.96 -0.29
C MET A 322 -17.69 -29.47 1.14
N SER A 323 -17.12 -30.66 1.28
CA SER A 323 -16.71 -31.21 2.57
C SER A 323 -15.33 -30.68 3.02
N ALA A 324 -14.95 -30.97 4.27
CA ALA A 324 -13.62 -30.62 4.79
C ALA A 324 -12.48 -31.19 3.92
N THR A 325 -12.64 -32.42 3.42
CA THR A 325 -11.66 -33.07 2.53
C THR A 325 -11.63 -32.46 1.14
N ASP A 326 -12.78 -32.02 0.63
CA ASP A 326 -12.87 -31.41 -0.71
C ASP A 326 -12.19 -30.05 -0.72
N ILE A 327 -12.36 -29.24 0.34
CA ILE A 327 -11.69 -27.95 0.46
C ILE A 327 -10.17 -28.11 0.38
N LEU A 328 -9.60 -29.10 1.06
CA LEU A 328 -8.16 -29.33 1.05
C LEU A 328 -7.63 -29.74 -0.32
N ASN A 329 -8.41 -30.53 -1.08
CA ASN A 329 -8.00 -31.08 -2.38
C ASN A 329 -8.27 -30.13 -3.56
N ASP A 330 -9.31 -29.30 -3.45
CA ASP A 330 -9.75 -28.44 -4.54
C ASP A 330 -8.80 -27.25 -4.77
N LYS A 331 -8.83 -26.70 -5.99
CA LYS A 331 -7.97 -25.60 -6.41
C LYS A 331 -8.83 -24.35 -6.62
N PHE A 332 -8.89 -23.55 -5.58
CA PHE A 332 -9.54 -22.24 -5.62
C PHE A 332 -8.74 -21.23 -4.79
N GLU A 333 -9.03 -19.95 -5.03
CA GLU A 333 -8.46 -18.83 -4.29
C GLU A 333 -9.59 -17.86 -3.95
N ILE A 334 -9.74 -17.50 -2.68
CA ILE A 334 -10.68 -16.48 -2.22
C ILE A 334 -9.91 -15.17 -2.11
N VAL A 335 -10.24 -14.19 -2.94
CA VAL A 335 -9.67 -12.84 -2.85
C VAL A 335 -10.58 -11.99 -2.00
N VAL A 336 -10.03 -11.37 -0.96
CA VAL A 336 -10.74 -10.44 -0.08
C VAL A 336 -10.25 -9.03 -0.35
N ILE A 337 -11.19 -8.09 -0.36
CA ILE A 337 -10.98 -6.68 -0.69
C ILE A 337 -11.68 -5.85 0.39
N LEU A 338 -10.92 -4.99 1.05
CA LEU A 338 -11.42 -3.98 1.97
C LEU A 338 -11.26 -2.62 1.31
N GLU A 339 -12.36 -1.91 1.14
CA GLU A 339 -12.43 -0.56 0.59
C GLU A 339 -12.90 0.41 1.66
N GLY A 340 -12.43 1.64 1.58
CA GLY A 340 -12.95 2.71 2.42
C GLY A 340 -12.18 4.00 2.24
N THR A 341 -12.64 5.06 2.90
CA THR A 341 -12.04 6.39 2.80
C THR A 341 -11.25 6.73 4.04
N VAL A 342 -10.00 7.17 3.86
CA VAL A 342 -9.12 7.52 4.97
C VAL A 342 -9.54 8.88 5.53
N GLU A 343 -9.92 8.91 6.81
CA GLU A 343 -10.42 10.10 7.52
C GLU A 343 -9.53 11.34 7.36
N SER A 344 -8.21 11.19 7.49
CA SER A 344 -7.29 12.33 7.45
C SER A 344 -7.09 12.95 6.06
N THR A 345 -7.30 12.19 4.99
CA THR A 345 -6.97 12.63 3.62
C THR A 345 -8.18 12.72 2.71
N GLY A 346 -9.32 12.14 3.09
CA GLY A 346 -10.52 12.05 2.24
C GLY A 346 -10.35 11.18 0.99
N GLN A 347 -9.19 10.52 0.82
CA GLN A 347 -8.91 9.64 -0.30
C GLN A 347 -9.36 8.21 0.00
N SER A 348 -9.95 7.56 -1.01
CA SER A 348 -10.30 6.15 -0.95
C SER A 348 -9.04 5.27 -1.03
N THR A 349 -9.01 4.23 -0.20
CA THR A 349 -7.96 3.21 -0.16
C THR A 349 -8.58 1.84 -0.35
N GLN A 350 -7.83 0.93 -0.96
CA GLN A 350 -8.22 -0.46 -1.15
C GLN A 350 -7.08 -1.37 -0.68
N ALA A 351 -7.37 -2.19 0.33
CA ALA A 351 -6.49 -3.25 0.78
C ALA A 351 -7.01 -4.59 0.26
N ARG A 352 -6.09 -5.48 -0.12
CA ARG A 352 -6.42 -6.78 -0.71
C ARG A 352 -5.60 -7.87 -0.03
N SER A 353 -6.16 -9.06 0.06
CA SER A 353 -5.46 -10.27 0.44
C SER A 353 -6.13 -11.46 -0.23
N SER A 354 -5.53 -12.64 -0.15
CA SER A 354 -6.19 -13.85 -0.62
C SER A 354 -5.92 -15.06 0.24
N TYR A 355 -6.85 -16.01 0.21
CA TYR A 355 -6.80 -17.29 0.90
C TYR A 355 -6.84 -18.40 -0.13
N ILE A 356 -5.77 -19.19 -0.19
CA ILE A 356 -5.79 -20.46 -0.91
C ILE A 356 -6.33 -21.56 0.00
N ASN A 357 -6.74 -22.69 -0.57
CA ASN A 357 -7.25 -23.85 0.17
C ASN A 357 -6.43 -24.28 1.41
N THR A 358 -5.09 -24.24 1.37
CA THR A 358 -4.24 -24.62 2.52
C THR A 358 -4.19 -23.57 3.64
N GLU A 359 -4.68 -22.36 3.36
CA GLU A 359 -4.76 -21.25 4.31
C GLU A 359 -6.17 -21.15 4.93
N ILE A 360 -7.05 -22.13 4.65
CA ILE A 360 -8.39 -22.26 5.23
C ILE A 360 -8.36 -23.41 6.23
N LEU A 361 -8.62 -23.11 7.50
CA LEU A 361 -8.61 -24.09 8.59
C LEU A 361 -10.04 -24.52 8.93
N TRP A 362 -10.36 -25.79 8.72
CA TRP A 362 -11.66 -26.35 9.08
C TRP A 362 -11.73 -26.72 10.56
N GLY A 363 -12.84 -26.40 11.23
CA GLY A 363 -13.04 -26.66 12.66
C GLY A 363 -12.20 -25.76 13.54
N HIS A 364 -11.93 -24.54 13.11
CA HIS A 364 -11.21 -23.54 13.89
C HIS A 364 -12.06 -22.29 14.10
N ARG A 365 -11.85 -21.62 15.24
CA ARG A 365 -12.46 -20.34 15.59
C ARG A 365 -11.36 -19.34 15.91
N PHE A 366 -11.60 -18.07 15.65
CA PHE A 366 -10.67 -17.03 16.07
C PHE A 366 -10.80 -16.70 17.56
N ASP A 367 -9.65 -16.50 18.20
CA ASP A 367 -9.59 -16.11 19.61
C ASP A 367 -10.00 -14.64 19.82
N PRO A 368 -10.69 -14.30 20.91
CA PRO A 368 -11.08 -12.92 21.19
C PRO A 368 -9.84 -12.04 21.42
N VAL A 369 -9.82 -10.88 20.75
CA VAL A 369 -8.67 -9.93 20.78
C VAL A 369 -8.94 -8.65 21.54
N VAL A 370 -10.22 -8.33 21.78
CA VAL A 370 -10.63 -7.11 22.49
C VAL A 370 -10.88 -7.47 23.95
N VAL A 371 -10.16 -6.80 24.86
CA VAL A 371 -10.31 -6.97 26.30
C VAL A 371 -10.55 -5.61 26.93
N TYR A 372 -11.49 -5.53 27.86
CA TYR A 372 -11.71 -4.30 28.62
C TYR A 372 -10.73 -4.20 29.79
N ASN A 373 -9.89 -3.18 29.78
CA ASN A 373 -8.94 -2.91 30.85
C ASN A 373 -9.59 -1.99 31.89
N LYS A 374 -9.91 -2.56 33.07
CA LYS A 374 -10.58 -1.84 34.17
C LYS A 374 -9.73 -0.70 34.74
N ASP A 375 -8.40 -0.82 34.72
CA ASP A 375 -7.51 0.19 35.31
C ASP A 375 -7.45 1.44 34.43
N ARG A 376 -7.47 1.24 33.12
CA ARG A 376 -7.44 2.33 32.13
C ARG A 376 -8.82 2.79 31.67
N GLN A 377 -9.89 2.12 32.15
CA GLN A 377 -11.28 2.35 31.74
C GLN A 377 -11.46 2.35 30.20
N ALA A 378 -10.71 1.50 29.49
CA ALA A 378 -10.64 1.51 28.03
C ALA A 378 -10.57 0.09 27.44
N TYR A 379 -11.02 -0.06 26.20
CA TYR A 379 -10.85 -1.30 25.44
C TYR A 379 -9.43 -1.37 24.87
N GLU A 380 -8.74 -2.46 25.18
CA GLU A 380 -7.40 -2.76 24.70
C GLU A 380 -7.46 -3.91 23.69
N ILE A 381 -6.73 -3.77 22.59
CA ILE A 381 -6.70 -4.74 21.50
C ILE A 381 -5.33 -5.41 21.51
N ASP A 382 -5.29 -6.70 21.76
CA ASP A 382 -4.07 -7.49 21.70
C ASP A 382 -3.83 -8.01 20.28
N TYR A 383 -2.98 -7.30 19.52
CA TYR A 383 -2.60 -7.68 18.16
C TYR A 383 -1.71 -8.91 18.09
N ALA A 384 -1.10 -9.38 19.19
CA ALA A 384 -0.34 -10.63 19.19
C ALA A 384 -1.26 -11.82 18.92
N ARG A 385 -2.48 -11.78 19.48
CA ARG A 385 -3.53 -12.80 19.32
C ARG A 385 -4.36 -12.64 18.05
N PHE A 386 -4.05 -11.64 17.22
CA PHE A 386 -4.83 -11.34 16.00
C PHE A 386 -4.97 -12.54 15.06
N ASN A 387 -3.93 -13.36 14.94
CA ASN A 387 -3.90 -14.54 14.07
C ASN A 387 -4.15 -15.86 14.81
N GLU A 388 -4.34 -15.84 16.13
CA GLU A 388 -4.53 -17.05 16.91
C GLU A 388 -5.91 -17.66 16.66
N THR A 389 -5.93 -18.98 16.52
CA THR A 389 -7.14 -19.75 16.31
C THR A 389 -7.15 -20.97 17.24
N THR A 390 -8.33 -21.29 17.76
CA THR A 390 -8.60 -22.44 18.60
C THR A 390 -9.40 -23.48 17.82
N GLN A 391 -9.10 -24.76 18.04
CA GLN A 391 -9.85 -25.85 17.41
C GLN A 391 -11.18 -26.02 18.15
N VAL A 392 -12.27 -26.17 17.39
CA VAL A 392 -13.62 -26.35 17.90
C VAL A 392 -14.22 -27.58 17.21
N ASP A 393 -15.02 -28.34 17.95
CA ASP A 393 -15.74 -29.46 17.37
C ASP A 393 -16.70 -28.94 16.28
N THR A 394 -16.48 -29.37 15.05
CA THR A 394 -17.23 -28.92 13.87
C THR A 394 -17.39 -30.12 12.95
N PRO A 395 -18.61 -30.36 12.43
CA PRO A 395 -18.86 -31.46 11.52
C PRO A 395 -17.96 -31.38 10.29
N LEU A 396 -17.47 -32.52 9.82
CA LEU A 396 -16.55 -32.63 8.68
C LEU A 396 -17.27 -32.78 7.32
N CYS A 397 -18.60 -32.94 7.36
CA CYS A 397 -19.45 -33.06 6.18
C CYS A 397 -19.65 -31.72 5.46
N SER A 398 -20.26 -31.76 4.27
CA SER A 398 -20.59 -30.55 3.54
C SER A 398 -21.74 -29.78 4.21
N ALA A 399 -21.89 -28.50 3.90
CA ALA A 399 -23.03 -27.70 4.39
C ALA A 399 -24.37 -28.25 3.89
N ARG A 400 -24.38 -28.87 2.71
CA ARG A 400 -25.54 -29.62 2.22
C ARG A 400 -25.92 -30.79 3.11
N ASP A 401 -24.97 -31.69 3.36
CA ASP A 401 -25.23 -32.88 4.18
C ASP A 401 -25.65 -32.48 5.59
N LEU A 402 -25.04 -31.42 6.13
CA LEU A 402 -25.40 -30.83 7.42
C LEU A 402 -26.86 -30.35 7.45
N ASN A 403 -27.30 -29.61 6.41
CA ASN A 403 -28.69 -29.16 6.31
C ASN A 403 -29.66 -30.34 6.12
N GLU A 404 -29.27 -31.39 5.39
CA GLU A 404 -30.09 -32.61 5.25
C GLU A 404 -30.24 -33.33 6.60
N ILE A 405 -29.16 -33.43 7.40
CA ILE A 405 -29.20 -34.00 8.75
C ILE A 405 -30.13 -33.19 9.66
N TYR A 406 -30.07 -31.85 9.61
CA TYR A 406 -30.98 -31.01 10.39
C TYR A 406 -32.43 -31.15 9.99
N LYS A 407 -32.74 -31.20 8.68
CA LYS A 407 -34.10 -31.45 8.18
C LYS A 407 -34.65 -32.80 8.68
N ILE A 408 -33.83 -33.84 8.72
CA ILE A 408 -34.22 -35.15 9.25
C ILE A 408 -34.50 -35.03 10.76
N GLN A 409 -33.61 -34.38 11.51
CA GLN A 409 -33.75 -34.24 12.96
C GLN A 409 -35.00 -33.43 13.36
N GLU A 410 -35.31 -32.34 12.63
CA GLU A 410 -36.54 -31.57 12.82
C GLU A 410 -37.80 -32.40 12.48
N GLY A 411 -37.75 -33.20 11.40
CA GLY A 411 -38.82 -34.11 11.02
C GLY A 411 -39.13 -35.19 12.06
N PHE A 412 -38.13 -35.59 12.87
CA PHE A 412 -38.35 -36.47 14.02
C PHE A 412 -38.95 -35.76 15.25
N THR A 413 -38.78 -34.43 15.39
CA THR A 413 -39.35 -33.65 16.50
C THR A 413 -40.81 -33.24 16.32
N THR A 414 -41.40 -33.40 15.14
CA THR A 414 -42.85 -33.23 14.91
C THR A 414 -43.55 -34.59 14.89
N PRO A 415 -44.05 -35.13 16.03
CA PRO A 415 -45.04 -36.19 15.97
C PRO A 415 -46.35 -35.60 15.43
N GLU A 416 -46.94 -36.26 14.43
CA GLU A 416 -48.28 -35.99 13.94
C GLU A 416 -49.30 -35.98 15.10
N THR A 417 -49.82 -34.79 15.46
CA THR A 417 -51.14 -34.68 16.11
C THR A 417 -52.19 -34.45 15.04
N THR A 418 -52.36 -35.43 14.16
CA THR A 418 -53.54 -35.55 13.31
C THR A 418 -54.70 -36.09 14.16
N PHE A 419 -55.26 -35.26 15.04
CA PHE A 419 -56.60 -35.52 15.58
C PHE A 419 -57.62 -34.98 14.59
N THR A 420 -58.19 -35.90 13.82
CA THR A 420 -59.35 -35.70 12.96
C THR A 420 -60.52 -35.04 13.72
N MET A 421 -60.79 -33.76 13.48
CA MET A 421 -62.15 -33.23 13.59
C MET A 421 -62.84 -33.37 12.23
N ARG A 422 -63.42 -34.54 11.98
CA ARG A 422 -64.45 -34.69 10.95
C ARG A 422 -65.81 -34.54 11.61
N GLN A 423 -66.58 -33.60 11.06
CA GLN A 423 -68.04 -33.45 11.13
C GLN A 423 -68.65 -33.17 12.51
N LEU A 424 -69.14 -31.95 12.66
CA LEU A 424 -70.55 -31.71 12.98
C LEU A 424 -70.92 -30.30 12.48
N SER A 425 -71.41 -30.28 11.24
CA SER A 425 -72.30 -29.23 10.75
C SER A 425 -73.61 -29.30 11.54
N LEU A 426 -74.06 -28.20 12.13
CA LEU A 426 -75.48 -27.95 12.39
C LEU A 426 -75.68 -26.45 12.66
N ASN A 427 -76.48 -25.82 11.79
CA ASN A 427 -77.05 -24.47 11.93
C ASN A 427 -77.81 -24.31 13.25
N PRO A 428 -77.98 -23.06 13.71
CA PRO A 428 -79.26 -22.69 14.26
C PRO A 428 -79.74 -21.34 13.70
N SER A 429 -80.60 -21.43 12.69
CA SER A 429 -81.65 -20.45 12.44
C SER A 429 -82.98 -21.19 12.66
N GLU A 430 -83.60 -21.00 13.82
CA GLU A 430 -85.06 -21.00 14.03
C GLU A 430 -85.41 -21.06 15.53
N GLN A 431 -86.12 -20.00 15.95
CA GLN A 431 -87.33 -20.03 16.78
C GLN A 431 -87.30 -20.48 18.25
N ALA A 432 -87.77 -19.50 19.06
CA ALA A 432 -88.82 -19.61 20.06
C ALA A 432 -88.45 -20.06 21.49
N SER A 433 -88.42 -19.08 22.41
CA SER A 433 -89.48 -18.88 23.42
C SER A 433 -89.19 -17.63 24.25
#